data_AF-E1WJZ8-F1
#
_entry.id   AF-E1WJZ8-F1
#
_cell.length_a   1.000
_cell.length_b   1.000
_cell.length_c   1.000
_cell.angle_alpha   90.00
_cell.angle_beta   90.00
_cell.angle_gamma   90.00
#
_symmetry.space_group_name_H-M   'P 1'
#
loop_
_entity.id
_entity.type
_entity.pdbx_description
1 polymer ?
#
loop_
_entity_poly.entity_id
_entity_poly.type
_entity_poly.pdbx_seq_one_letter_code
_entity_poly.pdbx_strand_id
1 'polypeptide(L)'
;MKIVIKEKVIPYILISLFSFIGLSAYGYKAERQGGSKAVVWSISKIDTMHKNVQRNDGRNPNIQNIEYLKKMFRQKAVDEISENIVYPLKRTSPIPSVENAEELKERFDSIFDEDLIRIITSSDIDQWSEMGWRGIMLDDGILWMDYDGKITAVNYQSKYEKKLAKKLTSKVKGDLSSDLRHNFKGEVYKFKTKNYFIRIDELKNGMYRYACWKKENPESTKPDLVLENGKIEFSGSGGNHVITFKNNIYEYKVFHNKIAASGIADITLVVEKNGKEILSEDGKLEGDTTQTD
;
A
#
# COMPACT_ATOMS: atom_id res chain seq x y z
N MET A 1 42.58 -19.34 36.65
CA MET A 1 42.81 -18.57 35.42
C MET A 1 41.66 -17.58 35.29
N LYS A 2 41.86 -16.33 35.75
CA LYS A 2 40.86 -15.25 35.76
C LYS A 2 41.09 -14.39 34.52
N ILE A 3 40.06 -14.21 33.68
CA ILE A 3 40.10 -13.28 32.55
C ILE A 3 39.37 -12.00 32.99
N VAL A 4 40.12 -10.91 33.05
CA VAL A 4 39.67 -9.55 33.32
C VAL A 4 39.55 -8.84 31.98
N ILE A 5 38.36 -8.34 31.64
CA ILE A 5 38.16 -7.47 30.47
C ILE A 5 38.19 -6.03 30.97
N LYS A 6 39.16 -5.25 30.48
CA LYS A 6 39.29 -3.80 30.68
C LYS A 6 38.42 -3.07 29.67
N GLU A 7 37.48 -2.27 30.14
CA GLU A 7 36.81 -1.24 29.33
C GLU A 7 37.71 0.00 29.20
N LYS A 8 37.83 0.52 27.97
CA LYS A 8 38.47 1.80 27.65
C LYS A 8 37.35 2.77 27.25
N VAL A 9 37.14 3.80 28.06
CA VAL A 9 36.23 4.93 27.75
C VAL A 9 37.06 6.06 27.14
N ILE A 10 36.59 6.58 26.00
CA ILE A 10 37.13 7.75 25.29
C ILE A 10 36.15 8.92 25.52
N PRO A 11 36.61 10.13 25.92
CA PRO A 11 35.72 11.27 26.09
C PRO A 11 35.52 12.03 24.76
N TYR A 12 34.27 12.31 24.41
CA TYR A 12 33.91 13.27 23.35
C TYR A 12 33.45 14.59 23.97
N ILE A 13 34.07 15.65 23.46
CA ILE A 13 33.83 17.07 23.75
C ILE A 13 32.56 17.52 23.01
N LEU A 14 31.62 18.17 23.69
CA LEU A 14 30.44 18.78 23.09
C LEU A 14 30.49 20.31 23.28
N ILE A 15 30.37 21.00 22.15
CA ILE A 15 30.54 22.44 21.95
C ILE A 15 29.19 23.16 22.12
N SER A 16 29.16 24.09 23.09
CA SER A 16 28.56 25.42 23.07
C SER A 16 27.16 25.64 22.45
N LEU A 17 26.18 25.85 23.34
CA LEU A 17 24.98 26.67 23.15
C LEU A 17 25.34 28.16 23.02
N PHE A 18 24.76 28.87 22.06
CA PHE A 18 24.51 30.31 22.18
C PHE A 18 23.13 30.67 21.63
N SER A 19 22.26 31.08 22.55
CA SER A 19 21.03 31.82 22.31
C SER A 19 21.37 33.31 22.23
N PHE A 20 20.81 34.04 21.26
CA PHE A 20 20.66 35.49 21.39
C PHE A 20 19.37 35.96 20.71
N ILE A 21 18.45 36.44 21.55
CA ILE A 21 17.35 37.33 21.20
C ILE A 21 17.87 38.76 21.39
N GLY A 22 17.57 39.66 20.46
CA GLY A 22 17.88 41.08 20.61
C GLY A 22 17.33 41.90 19.45
N LEU A 23 16.08 42.33 19.56
CA LEU A 23 15.45 43.36 18.75
C LEU A 23 15.81 44.73 19.33
N SER A 24 16.34 45.67 18.56
CA SER A 24 16.08 47.10 18.78
C SER A 24 16.33 47.94 17.53
N ALA A 25 15.48 48.96 17.39
CA ALA A 25 15.33 49.84 16.25
C ALA A 25 16.44 50.89 16.13
N TYR A 26 16.73 51.32 14.90
CA TYR A 26 17.18 52.68 14.62
C TYR A 26 16.81 53.07 13.19
N GLY A 27 16.07 54.16 13.03
CA GLY A 27 15.75 54.75 11.73
C GLY A 27 16.80 55.78 11.29
N TYR A 28 16.92 56.02 9.98
CA TYR A 28 17.35 57.30 9.39
C TYR A 28 16.88 57.38 7.92
N LYS A 29 16.71 58.62 7.43
CA LYS A 29 15.90 59.06 6.28
C LYS A 29 16.79 59.76 5.20
N ALA A 30 16.42 59.59 3.90
CA ALA A 30 16.73 60.40 2.69
C ALA A 30 18.23 60.56 2.25
N GLU A 31 18.67 60.71 0.99
CA GLU A 31 18.09 61.16 -0.31
C GLU A 31 19.05 60.83 -1.52
N ARG A 32 18.48 60.72 -2.74
CA ARG A 32 18.96 61.01 -4.14
C ARG A 32 20.04 60.22 -4.92
N GLN A 33 19.55 59.73 -6.09
CA GLN A 33 20.04 59.78 -7.49
C GLN A 33 21.40 59.21 -7.93
N GLY A 34 21.36 58.35 -8.97
CA GLY A 34 22.48 58.07 -9.88
C GLY A 34 22.39 56.68 -10.51
N GLY A 35 21.93 56.59 -11.76
CA GLY A 35 21.68 55.32 -12.44
C GLY A 35 22.93 54.59 -12.94
N SER A 36 22.88 53.26 -12.97
CA SER A 36 23.05 52.44 -14.18
C SER A 36 23.09 50.94 -13.86
N LYS A 37 22.28 50.19 -14.63
CA LYS A 37 22.43 48.78 -15.02
C LYS A 37 22.46 47.74 -13.90
N ALA A 38 21.28 47.28 -13.50
CA ALA A 38 21.07 45.92 -13.04
C ALA A 38 19.90 45.30 -13.81
N VAL A 39 20.22 44.39 -14.72
CA VAL A 39 19.27 43.45 -15.31
C VAL A 39 18.89 42.48 -14.19
N VAL A 40 17.89 42.87 -13.40
CA VAL A 40 17.20 41.96 -12.47
C VAL A 40 15.90 41.61 -13.16
N TRP A 41 15.93 40.53 -13.94
CA TRP A 41 14.70 39.86 -14.35
C TRP A 41 13.97 39.46 -13.08
N SER A 42 12.86 40.15 -12.84
CA SER A 42 11.96 39.89 -11.73
C SER A 42 11.40 38.49 -11.93
N ILE A 43 11.91 37.53 -11.15
CA ILE A 43 11.25 36.25 -10.92
C ILE A 43 10.04 36.57 -10.03
N SER A 44 8.99 37.08 -10.66
CA SER A 44 7.72 37.38 -9.99
C SER A 44 6.57 37.35 -10.98
N LYS A 45 6.37 36.19 -11.64
CA LYS A 45 5.05 35.74 -12.13
C LYS A 45 5.02 34.39 -12.86
N ILE A 46 6.13 33.67 -12.97
CA ILE A 46 6.17 32.41 -13.73
C ILE A 46 6.00 31.17 -12.84
N ASP A 47 6.41 31.20 -11.57
CA ASP A 47 6.32 30.03 -10.66
C ASP A 47 4.99 29.89 -9.91
N THR A 48 3.91 30.46 -10.42
CA THR A 48 2.56 30.21 -9.86
C THR A 48 1.51 30.05 -10.95
N MET A 49 1.92 29.42 -12.07
CA MET A 49 1.00 28.86 -13.05
C MET A 49 1.15 27.34 -13.18
N HIS A 50 1.06 26.61 -12.06
CA HIS A 50 0.27 25.37 -12.07
C HIS A 50 -1.22 25.79 -12.06
N LYS A 51 -1.63 26.47 -13.13
CA LYS A 51 -3.04 26.65 -13.43
C LYS A 51 -3.54 25.29 -13.87
N ASN A 52 -4.55 24.79 -13.18
CA ASN A 52 -5.55 23.89 -13.73
C ASN A 52 -5.86 24.32 -15.17
N VAL A 53 -5.22 23.69 -16.14
CA VAL A 53 -5.60 23.83 -17.54
C VAL A 53 -6.83 22.96 -17.68
N GLN A 54 -7.98 23.51 -17.34
CA GLN A 54 -9.24 23.05 -17.90
C GLN A 54 -9.16 23.34 -19.41
N ARG A 55 -8.61 22.35 -20.16
CA ARG A 55 -8.55 22.36 -21.62
C ARG A 55 -9.96 22.16 -22.13
N ASN A 56 -10.69 23.26 -22.25
CA ASN A 56 -12.02 23.28 -22.84
C ASN A 56 -11.89 23.24 -24.38
N ASP A 57 -11.40 22.12 -24.92
CA ASP A 57 -11.39 21.82 -26.36
C ASP A 57 -12.60 20.98 -26.80
N GLY A 58 -13.56 20.78 -25.90
CA GLY A 58 -14.76 19.96 -26.12
C GLY A 58 -14.52 18.45 -26.05
N ARG A 59 -13.28 17.99 -25.83
CA ARG A 59 -12.98 16.56 -25.63
C ARG A 59 -13.26 16.17 -24.18
N ASN A 60 -13.73 14.93 -24.00
CA ASN A 60 -13.98 14.35 -22.68
C ASN A 60 -12.67 14.43 -21.84
N PRO A 61 -12.67 15.05 -20.64
CA PRO A 61 -11.48 15.19 -19.80
C PRO A 61 -10.82 13.83 -19.48
N ASN A 62 -11.60 12.76 -19.38
CA ASN A 62 -11.09 11.42 -19.15
C ASN A 62 -10.24 10.92 -20.33
N ILE A 63 -10.66 11.20 -21.56
CA ILE A 63 -9.88 10.89 -22.77
C ILE A 63 -8.57 11.67 -22.78
N GLN A 64 -8.58 12.93 -22.34
CA GLN A 64 -7.37 13.74 -22.25
C GLN A 64 -6.38 13.15 -21.21
N ASN A 65 -6.88 12.71 -20.05
CA ASN A 65 -6.07 12.07 -19.02
C ASN A 65 -5.46 10.75 -19.52
N ILE A 66 -6.24 9.91 -20.21
CA ILE A 66 -5.77 8.66 -20.82
C ILE A 66 -4.65 8.95 -21.83
N GLU A 67 -4.84 9.90 -22.74
CA GLU A 67 -3.83 10.23 -23.75
C GLU A 67 -2.56 10.84 -23.14
N TYR A 68 -2.69 11.60 -22.06
CA TYR A 68 -1.56 12.11 -21.30
C TYR A 68 -0.78 10.99 -20.60
N LEU A 69 -1.48 10.05 -19.95
CA LEU A 69 -0.88 8.85 -19.38
C LEU A 69 -0.09 8.07 -20.43
N LYS A 70 -0.73 7.77 -21.57
CA LYS A 70 -0.08 7.08 -22.71
C LYS A 70 1.17 7.84 -23.19
N LYS A 71 1.12 9.17 -23.23
CA LYS A 71 2.28 10.00 -23.60
C LYS A 71 3.44 9.83 -22.61
N MET A 72 3.19 9.92 -21.29
CA MET A 72 4.23 9.76 -20.27
C MET A 72 4.93 8.39 -20.40
N PHE A 73 4.17 7.32 -20.61
CA PHE A 73 4.74 5.98 -20.80
C PHE A 73 5.51 5.82 -22.12
N ARG A 74 5.04 6.41 -23.23
CA ARG A 74 5.80 6.44 -24.50
C ARG A 74 7.14 7.14 -24.36
N GLN A 75 7.18 8.20 -23.54
CA GLN A 75 8.40 8.97 -23.29
C GLN A 75 9.29 8.35 -22.20
N LYS A 76 8.84 7.28 -21.54
CA LYS A 76 9.48 6.71 -20.35
C LYS A 76 9.80 7.78 -19.31
N ALA A 77 8.86 8.71 -19.09
CA ALA A 77 9.00 9.81 -18.15
C ALA A 77 8.86 9.32 -16.70
N VAL A 78 9.84 8.54 -16.22
CA VAL A 78 9.76 7.82 -14.93
C VAL A 78 9.51 8.76 -13.74
N ASP A 79 10.11 9.95 -13.73
CA ASP A 79 9.86 10.95 -12.69
C ASP A 79 8.40 11.41 -12.67
N GLU A 80 7.87 11.77 -13.84
CA GLU A 80 6.48 12.26 -14.00
C GLU A 80 5.46 11.16 -13.69
N ILE A 81 5.71 9.93 -14.14
CA ILE A 81 4.87 8.76 -13.82
C ILE A 81 4.87 8.51 -12.31
N SER A 82 6.02 8.62 -11.67
CA SER A 82 6.16 8.39 -10.22
C SER A 82 5.44 9.42 -9.38
N GLU A 83 5.31 10.66 -9.85
CA GLU A 83 4.50 11.70 -9.21
C GLU A 83 2.99 11.54 -9.49
N ASN A 84 2.63 10.83 -10.54
CA ASN A 84 1.26 10.62 -11.00
C ASN A 84 0.63 9.30 -10.50
N ILE A 85 1.00 8.87 -9.29
CA ILE A 85 0.47 7.67 -8.62
C ILE A 85 -0.10 8.04 -7.25
N VAL A 86 -1.17 7.37 -6.86
CA VAL A 86 -1.69 7.39 -5.49
C VAL A 86 -0.94 6.32 -4.68
N TYR A 87 -0.18 6.77 -3.69
CA TYR A 87 0.57 5.89 -2.78
C TYR A 87 -0.20 5.59 -1.49
N PRO A 88 0.04 4.42 -0.86
CA PRO A 88 0.95 3.36 -1.31
C PRO A 88 0.39 2.54 -2.48
N LEU A 89 1.22 2.26 -3.50
CA LEU A 89 0.85 1.40 -4.61
C LEU A 89 0.98 -0.06 -4.19
N LYS A 90 -0.16 -0.70 -3.96
CA LYS A 90 -0.23 -2.09 -3.50
C LYS A 90 0.28 -3.06 -4.57
N ARG A 91 1.03 -4.07 -4.14
CA ARG A 91 1.48 -5.21 -4.96
C ARG A 91 0.89 -6.50 -4.41
N THR A 92 0.86 -7.54 -5.25
CA THR A 92 0.36 -8.86 -4.84
C THR A 92 1.20 -9.42 -3.69
N SER A 93 0.56 -9.79 -2.58
CA SER A 93 1.21 -10.46 -1.46
C SER A 93 2.08 -11.63 -1.91
N PRO A 94 3.29 -11.82 -1.36
CA PRO A 94 3.91 -11.05 -0.26
C PRO A 94 4.88 -9.95 -0.73
N ILE A 95 4.77 -9.45 -1.96
CA ILE A 95 5.62 -8.35 -2.43
C ILE A 95 5.22 -7.08 -1.67
N PRO A 96 6.18 -6.34 -1.06
CA PRO A 96 5.87 -5.09 -0.38
C PRO A 96 5.21 -4.08 -1.32
N SER A 97 4.32 -3.27 -0.76
CA SER A 97 3.78 -2.10 -1.45
C SER A 97 4.90 -1.12 -1.78
N VAL A 98 4.67 -0.26 -2.76
CA VAL A 98 5.55 0.87 -3.03
C VAL A 98 5.00 2.06 -2.26
N GLU A 99 5.76 2.62 -1.34
CA GLU A 99 5.25 3.61 -0.38
C GLU A 99 5.30 5.06 -0.90
N ASN A 100 6.14 5.33 -1.90
CA ASN A 100 6.33 6.69 -2.44
C ASN A 100 6.99 6.68 -3.83
N ALA A 101 7.10 7.88 -4.42
CA ALA A 101 7.68 8.10 -5.74
C ALA A 101 9.13 7.64 -5.86
N GLU A 102 9.97 7.86 -4.86
CA GLU A 102 11.38 7.46 -4.92
C GLU A 102 11.53 5.94 -4.93
N GLU A 103 10.77 5.24 -4.09
CA GLU A 103 10.74 3.77 -4.11
C GLU A 103 10.19 3.24 -5.45
N LEU A 104 9.23 3.94 -6.05
CA LEU A 104 8.75 3.54 -7.37
C LEU A 104 9.83 3.66 -8.43
N LYS A 105 10.61 4.74 -8.45
CA LYS A 105 11.71 4.91 -9.41
C LYS A 105 12.69 3.75 -9.32
N GLU A 106 13.04 3.33 -8.11
CA GLU A 106 13.91 2.16 -7.88
C GLU A 106 13.30 0.85 -8.38
N ARG A 107 11.97 0.72 -8.27
CA ARG A 107 11.23 -0.51 -8.62
C ARG A 107 10.53 -0.43 -9.97
N PHE A 108 10.76 0.62 -10.77
CA PHE A 108 9.93 0.96 -11.93
C PHE A 108 9.88 -0.19 -12.93
N ASP A 109 11.04 -0.64 -13.40
CA ASP A 109 11.16 -1.72 -14.39
C ASP A 109 10.67 -3.08 -13.85
N SER A 110 10.60 -3.23 -12.54
CA SER A 110 10.06 -4.43 -11.91
C SER A 110 8.53 -4.50 -11.99
N ILE A 111 7.86 -3.34 -12.07
CA ILE A 111 6.39 -3.22 -12.07
C ILE A 111 5.89 -2.92 -13.49
N PHE A 112 6.45 -1.87 -14.11
CA PHE A 112 6.14 -1.42 -15.46
C PHE A 112 7.13 -2.00 -16.47
N ASP A 113 7.07 -3.33 -16.66
CA ASP A 113 7.85 -4.00 -17.69
C ASP A 113 7.40 -3.60 -19.11
N GLU A 114 8.19 -3.95 -20.12
CA GLU A 114 7.90 -3.60 -21.52
C GLU A 114 6.54 -4.12 -22.00
N ASP A 115 6.06 -5.23 -21.42
CA ASP A 115 4.76 -5.80 -21.74
C ASP A 115 3.63 -4.89 -21.22
N LEU A 116 3.68 -4.43 -19.96
CA LEU A 116 2.71 -3.48 -19.42
C LEU A 116 2.78 -2.12 -20.11
N ILE A 117 3.98 -1.58 -20.34
CA ILE A 117 4.15 -0.30 -21.04
C ILE A 117 3.52 -0.38 -22.43
N ARG A 118 3.71 -1.50 -23.15
CA ARG A 118 3.09 -1.71 -24.45
C ARG A 118 1.56 -1.73 -24.34
N ILE A 119 1.00 -2.50 -23.41
CA ILE A 119 -0.46 -2.56 -23.17
C ILE A 119 -1.04 -1.16 -22.96
N ILE A 120 -0.42 -0.35 -22.09
CA ILE A 120 -0.88 1.02 -21.83
C ILE A 120 -0.77 1.86 -23.11
N THR A 121 0.41 1.91 -23.72
CA THR A 121 0.71 2.85 -24.81
C THR A 121 0.00 2.52 -26.12
N SER A 122 -0.31 1.25 -26.37
CA SER A 122 -1.05 0.78 -27.55
C SER A 122 -2.55 0.63 -27.31
N SER A 123 -3.06 0.90 -26.10
CA SER A 123 -4.49 0.78 -25.82
C SER A 123 -5.32 1.78 -26.62
N ASP A 124 -6.46 1.31 -27.11
CA ASP A 124 -7.51 2.14 -27.69
C ASP A 124 -8.41 2.73 -26.60
N ILE A 125 -9.12 3.82 -26.90
CA ILE A 125 -9.95 4.53 -25.91
C ILE A 125 -11.12 3.67 -25.41
N ASP A 126 -11.65 2.77 -26.24
CA ASP A 126 -12.76 1.86 -25.87
C ASP A 126 -12.36 0.76 -24.88
N GLN A 127 -11.06 0.49 -24.73
CA GLN A 127 -10.52 -0.37 -23.68
C GLN A 127 -10.54 0.30 -22.30
N TRP A 128 -10.82 1.61 -22.23
CA TRP A 128 -10.94 2.34 -20.98
C TRP A 128 -12.41 2.53 -20.61
N SER A 129 -12.81 2.00 -19.46
CA SER A 129 -14.19 2.04 -18.97
C SER A 129 -14.31 2.85 -17.68
N GLU A 130 -15.30 3.74 -17.62
CA GLU A 130 -15.66 4.45 -16.39
C GLU A 130 -16.49 3.54 -15.48
N MET A 131 -16.01 3.30 -14.27
CA MET A 131 -16.59 2.36 -13.31
C MET A 131 -17.19 3.10 -12.09
N GLY A 132 -17.77 4.27 -12.34
CA GLY A 132 -18.38 5.12 -11.33
C GLY A 132 -17.36 5.59 -10.30
N TRP A 133 -17.65 5.42 -9.01
CA TRP A 133 -16.76 5.86 -7.93
C TRP A 133 -15.39 5.16 -7.89
N ARG A 134 -15.21 4.04 -8.62
CA ARG A 134 -13.93 3.31 -8.69
C ARG A 134 -12.90 3.99 -9.61
N GLY A 135 -13.35 4.87 -10.50
CA GLY A 135 -12.49 5.53 -11.49
C GLY A 135 -12.57 4.89 -12.86
N ILE A 136 -11.46 4.98 -13.60
CA ILE A 136 -11.32 4.60 -15.01
C ILE A 136 -10.43 3.35 -15.07
N MET A 137 -10.94 2.30 -15.69
CA MET A 137 -10.35 0.97 -15.76
C MET A 137 -9.81 0.68 -17.16
N LEU A 138 -8.57 0.24 -17.29
CA LEU A 138 -8.02 -0.31 -18.53
C LEU A 138 -8.23 -1.82 -18.62
N ASP A 139 -8.84 -2.28 -19.71
CA ASP A 139 -9.21 -3.68 -19.95
C ASP A 139 -9.96 -4.25 -18.72
N ASP A 140 -9.75 -5.53 -18.39
CA ASP A 140 -10.32 -6.19 -17.21
C ASP A 140 -9.57 -5.81 -15.90
N GLY A 141 -9.27 -4.53 -15.73
CA GLY A 141 -8.64 -4.01 -14.51
C GLY A 141 -7.13 -4.16 -14.46
N ILE A 142 -6.45 -4.23 -15.62
CA ILE A 142 -4.98 -4.30 -15.70
C ILE A 142 -4.34 -3.10 -14.97
N LEU A 143 -4.92 -1.92 -15.16
CA LEU A 143 -4.54 -0.66 -14.52
C LEU A 143 -5.80 0.16 -14.22
N TRP A 144 -5.77 0.88 -13.09
CA TRP A 144 -6.83 1.80 -12.67
C TRP A 144 -6.29 3.21 -12.53
N MET A 145 -7.12 4.18 -12.90
CA MET A 145 -6.83 5.61 -12.82
C MET A 145 -8.02 6.34 -12.21
N ASP A 146 -7.80 7.36 -11.40
CA ASP A 146 -8.88 8.24 -10.96
C ASP A 146 -9.25 9.27 -12.04
N TYR A 147 -10.29 10.07 -11.79
CA TYR A 147 -10.74 11.12 -12.72
C TYR A 147 -9.80 12.34 -12.79
N ASP A 148 -8.84 12.44 -11.87
CA ASP A 148 -7.76 13.45 -11.91
C ASP A 148 -6.57 12.98 -12.74
N GLY A 149 -6.61 11.73 -13.24
CA GLY A 149 -5.58 11.15 -14.10
C GLY A 149 -4.47 10.43 -13.36
N LYS A 150 -4.58 10.22 -12.04
CA LYS A 150 -3.57 9.49 -11.26
C LYS A 150 -3.82 8.00 -11.29
N ILE A 151 -2.74 7.21 -11.41
CA ILE A 151 -2.84 5.75 -11.29
C ILE A 151 -3.14 5.38 -9.84
N THR A 152 -4.20 4.61 -9.62
CA THR A 152 -4.65 4.16 -8.29
C THR A 152 -4.33 2.70 -8.03
N ALA A 153 -4.30 1.87 -9.08
CA ALA A 153 -3.92 0.46 -8.97
C ALA A 153 -3.27 -0.07 -10.24
N VAL A 154 -2.41 -1.08 -10.09
CA VAL A 154 -1.80 -1.85 -11.18
C VAL A 154 -1.96 -3.32 -10.84
N ASN A 155 -2.98 -3.99 -11.39
CA ASN A 155 -3.22 -5.40 -11.11
C ASN A 155 -2.36 -6.31 -12.00
N TYR A 156 -1.79 -5.77 -13.08
CA TYR A 156 -0.76 -6.46 -13.82
C TYR A 156 0.42 -6.86 -12.91
N GLN A 157 0.91 -8.08 -13.12
CA GLN A 157 2.09 -8.59 -12.43
C GLN A 157 3.13 -9.05 -13.45
N SER A 158 4.29 -8.37 -13.42
CA SER A 158 5.39 -8.62 -14.34
C SER A 158 5.96 -10.04 -14.17
N LYS A 159 6.73 -10.48 -15.17
CA LYS A 159 7.49 -11.75 -15.07
C LYS A 159 8.46 -11.74 -13.89
N TYR A 160 9.04 -10.58 -13.58
CA TYR A 160 9.92 -10.41 -12.43
C TYR A 160 9.15 -10.58 -11.12
N GLU A 161 8.03 -9.87 -10.95
CA GLU A 161 7.23 -9.93 -9.72
C GLU A 161 6.64 -11.31 -9.50
N LYS A 162 6.17 -12.01 -10.54
CA LYS A 162 5.74 -13.41 -10.44
C LYS A 162 6.83 -14.32 -9.87
N LYS A 163 8.10 -14.11 -10.25
CA LYS A 163 9.25 -14.86 -9.69
C LYS A 163 9.54 -14.43 -8.26
N LEU A 164 9.50 -13.13 -7.97
CA LEU A 164 9.73 -12.57 -6.63
C LEU A 164 8.68 -13.07 -5.63
N ALA A 165 7.40 -13.02 -5.98
CA ALA A 165 6.30 -13.53 -5.17
C ALA A 165 6.49 -15.02 -4.83
N LYS A 166 6.88 -15.86 -5.79
CA LYS A 166 7.19 -17.28 -5.54
C LYS A 166 8.36 -17.47 -4.56
N LYS A 167 9.43 -16.68 -4.72
CA LYS A 167 10.60 -16.71 -3.83
C LYS A 167 10.21 -16.31 -2.40
N LEU A 168 9.51 -15.20 -2.25
CA LEU A 168 9.08 -14.68 -0.94
C LEU A 168 8.06 -15.62 -0.28
N THR A 169 7.10 -16.16 -1.02
CA THR A 169 6.14 -17.15 -0.52
C THR A 169 6.85 -18.41 0.00
N SER A 170 7.89 -18.87 -0.69
CA SER A 170 8.69 -20.01 -0.25
C SER A 170 9.46 -19.72 1.04
N LYS A 171 9.95 -18.48 1.19
CA LYS A 171 10.59 -18.01 2.43
C LYS A 171 9.59 -17.98 3.59
N VAL A 172 8.45 -17.29 3.41
CA VAL A 172 7.36 -17.24 4.41
C VAL A 172 6.98 -18.65 4.85
N LYS A 173 6.75 -19.55 3.90
CA LYS A 173 6.45 -20.96 4.18
C LYS A 173 7.53 -21.65 5.01
N GLY A 174 8.80 -21.37 4.76
CA GLY A 174 9.92 -21.94 5.52
C GLY A 174 9.96 -21.47 6.98
N ASP A 175 9.53 -20.23 7.23
CA ASP A 175 9.51 -19.60 8.55
C ASP A 175 8.29 -20.04 9.39
N LEU A 176 7.26 -20.64 8.78
CA LEU A 176 6.09 -21.18 9.47
C LEU A 176 6.41 -22.41 10.33
N SER A 177 5.63 -22.64 11.39
CA SER A 177 5.62 -23.90 12.13
C SER A 177 5.21 -25.09 11.24
N SER A 178 5.64 -26.30 11.59
CA SER A 178 5.39 -27.51 10.77
C SER A 178 3.90 -27.73 10.47
N ASP A 179 3.03 -27.44 11.44
CA ASP A 179 1.57 -27.57 11.37
C ASP A 179 0.93 -26.64 10.31
N LEU A 180 1.67 -25.65 9.80
CA LEU A 180 1.19 -24.69 8.80
C LEU A 180 1.87 -24.84 7.43
N ARG A 181 2.84 -25.73 7.26
CA ARG A 181 3.57 -25.84 5.98
C ARG A 181 2.84 -26.65 4.92
N HIS A 182 2.02 -27.61 5.33
CA HIS A 182 1.31 -28.47 4.38
C HIS A 182 0.28 -27.64 3.60
N ASN A 183 0.19 -27.92 2.30
CA ASN A 183 -0.75 -27.28 1.37
C ASN A 183 -0.79 -25.74 1.33
N PHE A 184 0.15 -25.05 2.00
CA PHE A 184 0.26 -23.60 2.00
C PHE A 184 0.39 -23.05 0.57
N LYS A 185 -0.46 -22.07 0.23
CA LYS A 185 -0.40 -21.29 -1.01
C LYS A 185 0.04 -19.87 -0.72
N GLY A 186 -0.54 -19.19 0.27
CA GLY A 186 -0.18 -17.82 0.61
C GLY A 186 -0.82 -17.34 1.91
N GLU A 187 -0.25 -16.29 2.49
CA GLU A 187 -0.84 -15.53 3.59
C GLU A 187 -1.99 -14.68 3.05
N VAL A 188 -3.12 -14.67 3.76
CA VAL A 188 -4.28 -13.81 3.43
C VAL A 188 -4.39 -12.71 4.46
N TYR A 189 -4.47 -13.08 5.74
CA TYR A 189 -4.57 -12.13 6.85
C TYR A 189 -3.63 -12.50 7.98
N LYS A 190 -3.10 -11.48 8.64
CA LYS A 190 -2.57 -11.55 10.00
C LYS A 190 -3.17 -10.39 10.79
N PHE A 191 -3.62 -10.66 12.00
CA PHE A 191 -4.18 -9.63 12.84
C PHE A 191 -4.13 -10.05 14.30
N LYS A 192 -4.14 -9.05 15.18
CA LYS A 192 -4.28 -9.24 16.61
C LYS A 192 -5.61 -8.67 17.07
N THR A 193 -6.28 -9.41 17.94
CA THR A 193 -7.48 -8.96 18.66
C THR A 193 -7.10 -8.55 20.08
N LYS A 194 -8.10 -8.40 20.95
CA LYS A 194 -7.86 -8.19 22.38
C LYS A 194 -7.04 -9.33 22.98
N ASN A 195 -7.37 -10.58 22.67
CA ASN A 195 -6.81 -11.77 23.32
C ASN A 195 -6.00 -12.70 22.40
N TYR A 196 -6.12 -12.56 21.08
CA TYR A 196 -5.57 -13.53 20.12
C TYR A 196 -4.68 -12.89 19.08
N PHE A 197 -3.73 -13.68 18.58
CA PHE A 197 -3.06 -13.46 17.31
C PHE A 197 -3.59 -14.50 16.33
N ILE A 198 -4.03 -14.04 15.16
CA ILE A 198 -4.72 -14.88 14.18
C ILE A 198 -4.05 -14.71 12.83
N ARG A 199 -3.88 -15.83 12.14
CA ARG A 199 -3.41 -15.92 10.77
C ARG A 199 -4.42 -16.69 9.93
N ILE A 200 -4.75 -16.13 8.77
CA ILE A 200 -5.53 -16.80 7.73
C ILE A 200 -4.63 -17.05 6.53
N ASP A 201 -4.56 -18.29 6.09
CA ASP A 201 -3.84 -18.70 4.89
C ASP A 201 -4.81 -19.19 3.82
N GLU A 202 -4.47 -18.95 2.56
CA GLU A 202 -5.05 -19.69 1.43
C GLU A 202 -4.25 -20.98 1.24
N LEU A 203 -4.96 -22.08 1.00
CA LEU A 203 -4.39 -23.37 0.70
C LEU A 203 -4.41 -23.63 -0.82
N LYS A 204 -3.60 -24.58 -1.27
CA LYS A 204 -3.49 -24.94 -2.70
C LYS A 204 -4.78 -25.43 -3.34
N ASN A 205 -5.75 -25.88 -2.54
CA ASN A 205 -7.07 -26.31 -3.00
C ASN A 205 -8.07 -25.14 -3.09
N GLY A 206 -7.66 -23.89 -2.82
CA GLY A 206 -8.53 -22.71 -2.84
C GLY A 206 -9.36 -22.50 -1.58
N MET A 207 -9.23 -23.38 -0.58
CA MET A 207 -9.86 -23.21 0.73
C MET A 207 -8.96 -22.42 1.68
N TYR A 208 -9.52 -21.93 2.78
CA TYR A 208 -8.78 -21.18 3.78
C TYR A 208 -8.43 -22.02 5.00
N ARG A 209 -7.35 -21.65 5.68
CA ARG A 209 -6.93 -22.18 6.99
C ARG A 209 -6.84 -21.06 8.01
N TYR A 210 -7.43 -21.28 9.17
CA TYR A 210 -7.33 -20.45 10.35
C TYR A 210 -6.28 -21.03 11.29
N ALA A 211 -5.38 -20.18 11.78
CA ALA A 211 -4.46 -20.51 12.86
C ALA A 211 -4.54 -19.42 13.93
N CYS A 212 -4.53 -19.84 15.20
CA CYS A 212 -4.66 -18.93 16.33
C CYS A 212 -3.65 -19.26 17.41
N TRP A 213 -3.16 -18.21 18.04
CA TRP A 213 -2.34 -18.22 19.23
C TRP A 213 -2.92 -17.25 20.25
N LYS A 214 -2.60 -17.41 21.52
CA LYS A 214 -2.70 -16.30 22.48
C LYS A 214 -1.91 -15.10 21.95
N LYS A 215 -2.42 -13.89 22.13
CA LYS A 215 -1.87 -12.63 21.58
C LYS A 215 -0.36 -12.43 21.76
N GLU A 216 0.17 -12.84 22.91
CA GLU A 216 1.59 -12.65 23.26
C GLU A 216 2.50 -13.75 22.71
N ASN A 217 1.93 -14.84 22.19
CA ASN A 217 2.73 -15.94 21.66
C ASN A 217 3.24 -15.60 20.25
N PRO A 218 4.52 -15.87 19.94
CA PRO A 218 5.06 -15.65 18.61
C PRO A 218 4.44 -16.60 17.57
N GLU A 219 4.28 -16.12 16.34
CA GLU A 219 3.81 -16.90 15.18
C GLU A 219 4.65 -18.16 14.89
N SER A 220 5.95 -18.09 15.18
CA SER A 220 6.88 -19.21 14.98
C SER A 220 6.62 -20.40 15.91
N THR A 221 5.81 -20.21 16.96
CA THR A 221 5.43 -21.29 17.88
C THR A 221 4.27 -22.11 17.33
N LYS A 222 4.02 -23.29 17.93
CA LYS A 222 2.88 -24.11 17.55
C LYS A 222 1.56 -23.36 17.83
N PRO A 223 0.63 -23.28 16.87
CA PRO A 223 -0.68 -22.68 17.10
C PRO A 223 -1.47 -23.41 18.18
N ASP A 224 -2.24 -22.66 18.96
CA ASP A 224 -3.18 -23.20 19.95
C ASP A 224 -4.39 -23.87 19.26
N LEU A 225 -4.78 -23.37 18.09
CA LEU A 225 -5.86 -23.93 17.26
C LEU A 225 -5.54 -23.77 15.76
N VAL A 226 -5.80 -24.82 14.99
CA VAL A 226 -5.78 -24.80 13.53
C VAL A 226 -7.09 -25.37 13.00
N LEU A 227 -7.76 -24.64 12.11
CA LEU A 227 -8.98 -25.07 11.43
C LEU A 227 -8.80 -24.94 9.92
N GLU A 228 -9.23 -25.94 9.17
CA GLU A 228 -9.16 -25.95 7.71
C GLU A 228 -10.55 -25.89 7.09
N ASN A 229 -10.59 -25.85 5.75
CA ASN A 229 -11.82 -25.83 4.96
C ASN A 229 -12.68 -24.59 5.23
N GLY A 230 -12.03 -23.46 5.55
CA GLY A 230 -12.70 -22.17 5.65
C GLY A 230 -13.28 -21.75 4.31
N LYS A 231 -14.49 -21.18 4.34
CA LYS A 231 -15.22 -20.72 3.16
C LYS A 231 -15.40 -19.21 3.21
N ILE A 232 -15.11 -18.54 2.09
CA ILE A 232 -15.29 -17.10 1.93
C ILE A 232 -16.67 -16.79 1.32
N GLU A 233 -17.34 -15.78 1.85
CA GLU A 233 -18.61 -15.25 1.35
C GLU A 233 -18.51 -13.73 1.26
N PHE A 234 -18.68 -13.19 0.05
CA PHE A 234 -18.58 -11.75 -0.19
C PHE A 234 -19.91 -11.04 0.06
N SER A 235 -19.83 -9.89 0.73
CA SER A 235 -20.94 -9.00 1.06
C SER A 235 -20.95 -7.80 0.11
N GLY A 236 -21.61 -7.97 -1.05
CA GLY A 236 -21.69 -6.94 -2.09
C GLY A 236 -20.40 -6.77 -2.89
N SER A 237 -20.30 -5.67 -3.66
CA SER A 237 -19.16 -5.39 -4.55
C SER A 237 -18.04 -4.58 -3.90
N GLY A 238 -18.22 -4.18 -2.63
CA GLY A 238 -17.26 -3.36 -1.89
C GLY A 238 -16.05 -4.11 -1.34
N GLY A 239 -15.98 -5.43 -1.54
CA GLY A 239 -14.90 -6.28 -1.04
C GLY A 239 -15.03 -6.69 0.44
N ASN A 240 -16.07 -6.24 1.14
CA ASN A 240 -16.43 -6.78 2.45
C ASN A 240 -16.75 -8.27 2.31
N HIS A 241 -16.27 -9.09 3.23
CA HIS A 241 -16.52 -10.53 3.18
C HIS A 241 -16.32 -11.18 4.56
N VAL A 242 -16.79 -12.41 4.69
CA VAL A 242 -16.57 -13.25 5.87
C VAL A 242 -15.90 -14.55 5.45
N ILE A 243 -14.93 -15.01 6.24
CA ILE A 243 -14.39 -16.36 6.12
C ILE A 243 -14.87 -17.18 7.33
N THR A 244 -15.61 -18.25 7.07
CA THR A 244 -16.23 -19.09 8.12
C THR A 244 -15.55 -20.45 8.21
N PHE A 245 -15.16 -20.83 9.43
CA PHE A 245 -14.57 -22.13 9.78
C PHE A 245 -15.47 -22.86 10.77
N LYS A 246 -15.75 -24.14 10.54
CA LYS A 246 -16.59 -24.96 11.44
C LYS A 246 -15.75 -25.94 12.24
N ASN A 247 -16.07 -26.07 13.52
CA ASN A 247 -15.49 -27.06 14.42
C ASN A 247 -16.57 -27.63 15.34
N ASN A 248 -17.23 -28.70 14.89
CA ASN A 248 -18.39 -29.29 15.56
C ASN A 248 -19.50 -28.24 15.80
N ILE A 249 -19.83 -27.98 17.07
CA ILE A 249 -20.84 -27.00 17.49
C ILE A 249 -20.36 -25.55 17.46
N TYR A 250 -19.09 -25.31 17.08
CA TYR A 250 -18.49 -24.00 17.01
C TYR A 250 -18.36 -23.51 15.57
N GLU A 251 -18.59 -22.22 15.36
CA GLU A 251 -18.27 -21.52 14.11
C GLU A 251 -17.38 -20.32 14.41
N TYR A 252 -16.31 -20.17 13.64
CA TYR A 252 -15.36 -19.06 13.72
C TYR A 252 -15.52 -18.25 12.44
N LYS A 253 -15.94 -17.00 12.58
CA LYS A 253 -16.23 -16.09 11.47
C LYS A 253 -15.26 -14.92 11.54
N VAL A 254 -14.49 -14.74 10.48
CA VAL A 254 -13.55 -13.62 10.35
C VAL A 254 -14.13 -12.66 9.32
N PHE A 255 -14.63 -11.52 9.79
CA PHE A 255 -15.21 -10.47 8.96
C PHE A 255 -14.12 -9.49 8.56
N HIS A 256 -13.94 -9.27 7.26
CA HIS A 256 -13.08 -8.21 6.73
C HIS A 256 -13.97 -7.05 6.25
N ASN A 257 -13.78 -5.89 6.86
CA ASN A 257 -14.60 -4.69 6.65
C ASN A 257 -13.82 -3.66 5.81
N LYS A 258 -13.63 -3.94 4.52
CA LYS A 258 -12.88 -3.08 3.57
C LYS A 258 -13.51 -1.69 3.39
N ILE A 259 -14.85 -1.63 3.34
CA ILE A 259 -15.60 -0.37 3.29
C ILE A 259 -16.42 -0.30 4.57
N ALA A 260 -15.80 0.28 5.60
CA ALA A 260 -16.43 0.47 6.89
C ALA A 260 -16.61 1.98 7.15
N ALA A 261 -17.72 2.35 7.78
CA ALA A 261 -17.87 3.71 8.30
C ALA A 261 -16.74 4.00 9.30
N SER A 262 -16.35 5.27 9.42
CA SER A 262 -15.33 5.69 10.38
C SER A 262 -15.62 5.14 11.78
N GLY A 263 -14.66 4.43 12.38
CA GLY A 263 -14.77 3.82 13.70
C GLY A 263 -15.12 2.33 13.73
N ILE A 264 -15.32 1.67 12.58
CA ILE A 264 -15.43 0.22 12.48
C ILE A 264 -14.03 -0.38 12.26
N ALA A 265 -13.74 -1.49 12.93
CA ALA A 265 -12.47 -2.19 12.80
C ALA A 265 -12.31 -2.85 11.42
N ASP A 266 -11.08 -2.82 10.88
CA ASP A 266 -10.73 -3.42 9.59
C ASP A 266 -11.10 -4.92 9.53
N ILE A 267 -10.97 -5.61 10.68
CA ILE A 267 -11.24 -7.04 10.79
C ILE A 267 -11.84 -7.37 12.17
N THR A 268 -12.81 -8.28 12.20
CA THR A 268 -13.45 -8.73 13.45
C THR A 268 -13.51 -10.26 13.48
N LEU A 269 -13.10 -10.85 14.61
CA LEU A 269 -13.34 -12.27 14.90
C LEU A 269 -14.64 -12.41 15.69
N VAL A 270 -15.56 -13.22 15.17
CA VAL A 270 -16.75 -13.68 15.89
C VAL A 270 -16.67 -15.19 16.07
N VAL A 271 -16.96 -15.68 17.27
CA VAL A 271 -17.09 -17.12 17.55
C VAL A 271 -18.48 -17.40 18.08
N GLU A 272 -19.15 -18.36 17.45
CA GLU A 272 -20.47 -18.83 17.84
C GLU A 272 -20.39 -20.27 18.36
N LYS A 273 -21.26 -20.60 19.31
CA LYS A 273 -21.50 -21.96 19.79
C LYS A 273 -22.99 -22.27 19.70
N ASN A 274 -23.37 -23.31 18.95
CA ASN A 274 -24.76 -23.63 18.64
C ASN A 274 -25.55 -22.41 18.10
N GLY A 275 -24.91 -21.61 17.23
CA GLY A 275 -25.49 -20.40 16.63
C GLY A 275 -25.62 -19.20 17.57
N LYS A 276 -25.13 -19.29 18.82
CA LYS A 276 -25.09 -18.15 19.75
C LYS A 276 -23.68 -17.59 19.82
N GLU A 277 -23.53 -16.29 19.61
CA GLU A 277 -22.26 -15.59 19.81
C GLU A 277 -21.75 -15.77 21.24
N ILE A 278 -20.49 -16.18 21.36
CA ILE A 278 -19.76 -16.32 22.63
C ILE A 278 -18.50 -15.45 22.68
N LEU A 279 -18.07 -14.92 21.53
CA LEU A 279 -16.94 -14.02 21.39
C LEU A 279 -17.17 -13.10 20.20
N SER A 280 -16.89 -11.81 20.39
CA SER A 280 -16.70 -10.84 19.32
C SER A 280 -15.54 -9.94 19.69
N GLU A 281 -14.48 -9.96 18.90
CA GLU A 281 -13.30 -9.13 19.12
C GLU A 281 -12.83 -8.49 17.83
N ASP A 282 -12.76 -7.17 17.88
CA ASP A 282 -12.14 -6.36 16.84
C ASP A 282 -10.62 -6.55 16.83
N GLY A 283 -10.06 -6.48 15.63
CA GLY A 283 -8.64 -6.51 15.39
C GLY A 283 -8.21 -5.50 14.34
N LYS A 284 -6.90 -5.45 14.12
CA LYS A 284 -6.28 -4.63 13.08
C LYS A 284 -5.38 -5.52 12.23
N LEU A 285 -5.52 -5.41 10.91
CA LEU A 285 -4.69 -6.14 9.97
C LEU A 285 -3.22 -5.71 10.10
N GLU A 286 -2.33 -6.70 10.15
CA GLU A 286 -0.89 -6.52 10.07
C GLU A 286 -0.49 -6.49 8.60
N GLY A 287 -0.01 -5.33 8.13
CA GLY A 287 0.61 -5.19 6.81
C GLY A 287 -0.32 -5.41 5.62
N ASP A 288 -1.63 -5.17 5.76
CA ASP A 288 -2.70 -5.42 4.78
C ASP A 288 -2.21 -5.67 3.34
N THR A 289 -2.15 -6.95 2.98
CA THR A 289 -1.55 -7.47 1.74
C THR A 289 -2.58 -7.96 0.72
N THR A 290 -3.88 -7.77 0.94
CA THR A 290 -4.88 -8.24 -0.03
C THR A 290 -5.16 -7.21 -1.14
N GLN A 291 -4.46 -7.36 -2.27
CA GLN A 291 -4.98 -6.90 -3.56
C GLN A 291 -6.23 -7.73 -3.88
N THR A 292 -7.41 -7.14 -3.74
CA THR A 292 -8.60 -7.56 -4.47
C THR A 292 -9.44 -6.32 -4.76
N ASP A 293 -9.15 -5.70 -5.90
CA ASP A 293 -10.13 -4.92 -6.68
C ASP A 293 -10.46 -5.75 -7.92
#